data_AF-A0AAN9MNY1-F1
#
_entry.id   AF-A0AAN9MNY1-F1
#
_cell.length_a   1.000
_cell.length_b   1.000
_cell.length_c   1.000
_cell.angle_alpha   90.00
_cell.angle_beta   90.00
_cell.angle_gamma   90.00
#
_symmetry.space_group_name_H-M   'P 1'
#
loop_
_entity.id
_entity.type
_entity.pdbx_description
1 polymer ?
#
loop_
_entity_poly.entity_id
_entity_poly.type
_entity_poly.pdbx_seq_one_letter_code
_entity_poly.pdbx_strand_id
1 'polypeptide(L)'
;MVELVLLYKNPLLHASLSLILVFTFAFFKIPLLFLHALQTYIHPDSQPQSNGVRAAIRRPGIDGYQPLSSKTAAELKKRNKSNKDKPEFDENNAQIFRLTLDHAHLQSRLFVDQYCVAFTLSFTALFSLLLHNFLKSPRDNGFFANGVFVPILLSILSLYMWGTLLVKVTFERSASRRSEKQLSVVFGVLGLFLGLLFVPEGVSSVLEFNFEVPIDGFWRVFVAALMGCLAGCLFIPASRSARCFWLGTDQIRCNLSMITCGWFTRAILYANQVFVIFVALLWITPLAAIFVNSGDGAAKSGFGNAEKLVGNMGFLPSDFGSFRKWCLLVSSLLQIVALRPNLQMFLNEALLSWYQRLHASKVPDLDYSRAKMFLHNHYLCLVVLQFLAPPVLVLIFLGLSQIDGGSFGNFTMFSDLLPRFAFIREVTLFLAWWVAFLWALFSSAILMLHRHCVLYVS
;
A
#
# COMPACT_ATOMS: atom_id res chain seq x y z
N MET A 1 -2.89 -13.36 46.06
CA MET A 1 -1.92 -13.02 44.97
C MET A 1 -2.03 -13.97 43.79
N VAL A 2 -1.92 -15.29 43.97
CA VAL A 2 -2.00 -16.28 42.86
C VAL A 2 -3.37 -16.27 42.15
N GLU A 3 -4.47 -16.13 42.89
CA GLU A 3 -5.82 -16.02 42.30
C GLU A 3 -6.01 -14.77 41.43
N LEU A 4 -5.39 -13.65 41.82
CA LEU A 4 -5.39 -12.40 41.04
C LEU A 4 -4.61 -12.57 39.73
N VAL A 5 -3.49 -13.31 39.75
CA VAL A 5 -2.71 -13.63 38.55
C VAL A 5 -3.49 -14.57 37.62
N LEU A 6 -4.24 -15.53 38.17
CA LEU A 6 -5.10 -16.43 37.39
C LEU A 6 -6.28 -15.69 36.76
N LEU A 7 -6.89 -14.74 37.48
CA LEU A 7 -8.02 -13.93 37.01
C LEU A 7 -7.60 -12.95 35.88
N TYR A 8 -6.39 -12.39 35.94
CA TYR A 8 -5.85 -11.45 34.94
C TYR A 8 -4.82 -12.09 34.00
N LYS A 9 -4.83 -13.42 33.84
CA LYS A 9 -3.90 -14.14 32.97
C LYS A 9 -3.92 -13.64 31.53
N ASN A 10 -5.11 -13.46 30.95
CA ASN A 10 -5.29 -13.05 29.56
C ASN A 10 -4.76 -11.63 29.28
N PRO A 11 -5.13 -10.58 30.03
CA PRO A 11 -4.56 -9.25 29.81
C PRO A 11 -3.05 -9.20 30.07
N LEU A 12 -2.53 -9.99 31.03
CA LEU A 12 -1.09 -10.08 31.29
C LEU A 12 -0.33 -10.72 30.11
N LEU A 13 -0.94 -11.71 29.43
CA LEU A 13 -0.40 -12.29 28.19
C LEU A 13 -0.42 -11.30 27.02
N HIS A 14 -1.48 -10.51 26.88
CA HIS A 14 -1.52 -9.45 25.85
C HIS A 14 -0.47 -8.37 26.12
N ALA A 15 -0.32 -7.94 27.37
CA ALA A 15 0.67 -6.94 27.77
C ALA A 15 2.11 -7.45 27.54
N SER A 16 2.42 -8.68 27.97
CA SER A 16 3.75 -9.26 27.78
C SER A 16 4.10 -9.44 26.31
N LEU A 17 3.16 -9.93 25.49
CA LEU A 17 3.33 -10.05 24.04
C LEU A 17 3.56 -8.67 23.40
N SER A 18 2.79 -7.64 23.78
CA SER A 18 2.98 -6.30 23.25
C SER A 18 4.36 -5.72 23.57
N LEU A 19 4.86 -5.95 24.79
CA LEU A 19 6.18 -5.47 25.22
C LEU A 19 7.30 -6.21 24.49
N ILE A 20 7.19 -7.53 24.35
CA ILE A 20 8.15 -8.36 23.61
C ILE A 20 8.23 -7.92 22.14
N LEU A 21 7.09 -7.66 21.50
CA LEU A 21 7.03 -7.22 20.11
C LEU A 21 7.65 -5.84 19.92
N VAL A 22 7.29 -4.87 20.78
CA VAL A 22 7.88 -3.53 20.73
C VAL A 22 9.39 -3.60 20.94
N PHE A 23 9.86 -4.39 21.90
CA PHE A 23 11.28 -4.59 22.15
C PHE A 23 11.98 -5.24 20.95
N THR A 24 11.40 -6.28 20.37
CA THR A 24 11.96 -6.99 19.21
C THR A 24 12.02 -6.08 17.99
N PHE A 25 10.96 -5.31 17.73
CA PHE A 25 10.91 -4.37 16.61
C PHE A 25 11.93 -3.23 16.77
N ALA A 26 12.10 -2.71 17.99
CA ALA A 26 13.09 -1.70 18.30
C ALA A 26 14.53 -2.25 18.19
N PHE A 27 14.78 -3.43 18.76
CA PHE A 27 16.11 -4.05 18.79
C PHE A 27 16.61 -4.44 17.40
N PHE A 28 15.79 -5.14 16.62
CA PHE A 28 16.15 -5.56 15.26
C PHE A 28 15.93 -4.46 14.21
N LYS A 29 15.38 -3.30 14.59
CA LYS A 29 15.00 -2.23 13.65
C LYS A 29 14.19 -2.76 12.46
N ILE A 30 13.24 -3.67 12.73
CA ILE A 30 12.46 -4.38 11.70
C ILE A 30 11.81 -3.44 10.66
N PRO A 31 11.22 -2.27 11.04
CA PRO A 31 10.68 -1.34 10.06
C PRO A 31 11.74 -0.87 9.03
N LEU A 32 12.97 -0.64 9.49
CA LEU A 32 14.08 -0.21 8.62
C LEU A 32 14.61 -1.37 7.77
N LEU A 33 14.65 -2.59 8.31
CA LEU A 33 15.00 -3.79 7.55
C LEU A 33 14.06 -4.02 6.36
N PHE A 34 12.77 -3.69 6.52
CA PHE A 34 11.80 -3.81 5.42
C PHE A 34 12.13 -2.90 4.23
N LEU A 35 12.80 -1.76 4.49
CA LEU A 35 13.25 -0.79 3.47
C LEU A 35 14.71 -0.99 3.06
N HIS A 36 15.43 -1.91 3.71
CA HIS A 36 16.84 -2.13 3.46
C HIS A 36 17.06 -2.76 2.06
N ALA A 37 18.21 -2.43 1.48
CA ALA A 37 18.62 -2.86 0.13
C ALA A 37 17.73 -2.34 -1.02
N LEU A 38 16.91 -1.31 -0.79
CA LEU A 38 16.23 -0.60 -1.86
C LEU A 38 17.22 0.21 -2.72
N GLN A 39 16.92 0.19 -4.02
CA GLN A 39 17.63 0.76 -5.15
C GLN A 39 17.50 2.28 -5.31
N THR A 40 18.39 3.14 -4.81
CA THR A 40 18.28 4.60 -5.08
C THR A 40 19.29 5.10 -6.09
N TYR A 41 19.02 6.28 -6.65
CA TYR A 41 19.80 6.89 -7.71
C TYR A 41 20.29 8.27 -7.27
N ILE A 42 21.57 8.55 -7.47
CA ILE A 42 22.16 9.87 -7.25
C ILE A 42 22.85 10.31 -8.54
N HIS A 43 22.57 11.55 -8.92
CA HIS A 43 23.34 12.26 -9.94
C HIS A 43 24.50 12.97 -9.24
N PRO A 44 25.76 12.76 -9.64
CA PRO A 44 26.88 13.51 -9.09
C PRO A 44 26.69 15.00 -9.40
N ASP A 45 27.09 15.85 -8.46
CA ASP A 45 27.18 17.28 -8.76
C ASP A 45 28.24 17.46 -9.85
N SER A 46 27.91 18.26 -10.86
CA SER A 46 28.92 18.74 -11.80
C SER A 46 29.96 19.50 -10.99
N GLN A 47 31.11 18.89 -10.72
CA GLN A 47 32.24 19.66 -10.22
C GLN A 47 32.47 20.77 -11.25
N PRO A 48 32.50 22.05 -10.85
CA PRO A 48 32.97 23.07 -11.75
C PRO A 48 34.33 22.59 -12.25
N GLN A 49 34.56 22.63 -13.55
CA GLN A 49 35.88 22.43 -14.14
C GLN A 49 36.81 23.57 -13.68
N SER A 50 37.12 23.64 -12.39
CA SER A 50 38.26 24.36 -11.88
C SER A 50 39.43 23.38 -11.94
N ASN A 51 40.38 23.67 -12.81
CA ASN A 51 41.67 23.01 -12.89
C ASN A 51 42.21 22.69 -11.49
N GLY A 52 42.23 21.42 -11.11
CA GLY A 52 42.83 21.00 -9.84
C GLY A 52 42.30 19.67 -9.33
N VAL A 53 43.05 18.60 -9.60
CA VAL A 53 43.00 17.27 -8.95
C VAL A 53 41.79 16.40 -9.33
N ARG A 54 41.97 15.68 -10.44
CA ARG A 54 41.15 14.56 -10.89
C ARG A 54 41.22 13.42 -9.86
N ALA A 55 40.22 13.27 -8.98
CA ALA A 55 40.08 12.09 -8.13
C ALA A 55 39.68 10.89 -8.99
N ALA A 56 40.67 10.08 -9.36
CA ALA A 56 40.51 8.90 -10.19
C ALA A 56 39.88 7.74 -9.41
N ILE A 57 38.55 7.67 -9.37
CA ILE A 57 37.87 6.38 -9.13
C ILE A 57 37.76 5.69 -10.50
N ARG A 58 38.87 5.11 -10.96
CA ARG A 58 38.87 4.16 -12.08
C ARG A 58 38.35 2.81 -11.57
N ARG A 59 37.40 2.20 -12.29
CA ARG A 59 37.09 0.78 -12.16
C ARG A 59 38.37 -0.03 -12.48
N PRO A 60 38.66 -1.14 -11.78
CA PRO A 60 39.74 -2.04 -12.18
C PRO A 60 39.37 -2.64 -13.54
N GLY A 61 40.07 -2.21 -14.58
CA GLY A 61 40.04 -2.82 -15.90
C GLY A 61 40.94 -4.05 -15.90
N ILE A 62 40.47 -5.10 -16.56
CA ILE A 62 41.20 -6.35 -16.78
C ILE A 62 42.44 -6.04 -17.64
N ASP A 63 43.62 -6.23 -17.05
CA ASP A 63 44.91 -6.14 -17.73
C ASP A 63 45.04 -7.24 -18.79
N GLY A 64 45.44 -6.87 -20.01
CA GLY A 64 45.83 -7.84 -21.02
C GLY A 64 45.98 -7.27 -22.43
N TYR A 65 47.24 -7.04 -22.82
CA TYR A 65 47.77 -6.94 -24.19
C TYR A 65 47.77 -5.57 -24.92
N GLN A 66 48.91 -4.87 -24.79
CA GLN A 66 49.54 -4.08 -25.86
C GLN A 66 50.20 -5.01 -26.91
N PRO A 67 50.43 -4.53 -28.14
CA PRO A 67 51.80 -4.14 -28.47
C PRO A 67 51.97 -2.83 -29.26
N LEU A 68 53.18 -2.29 -29.07
CA LEU A 68 53.86 -1.11 -29.64
C LEU A 68 53.96 -1.07 -31.18
N SER A 69 53.87 0.14 -31.75
CA SER A 69 54.70 0.71 -32.85
C SER A 69 54.04 2.02 -33.33
N SER A 70 54.66 3.18 -33.56
CA SER A 70 56.04 3.68 -33.53
C SER A 70 55.99 5.22 -33.40
N LYS A 71 57.06 5.81 -32.83
CA LYS A 71 57.30 7.26 -32.67
C LYS A 71 57.38 7.97 -34.04
N THR A 72 57.00 9.25 -34.12
CA THR A 72 57.89 10.42 -34.30
C THR A 72 57.08 11.73 -34.17
N ALA A 73 57.73 12.77 -33.68
CA ALA A 73 57.19 14.03 -33.20
C ALA A 73 56.93 15.12 -34.26
N ALA A 74 56.14 16.10 -33.83
CA ALA A 74 56.16 17.53 -34.14
C ALA A 74 55.35 18.07 -35.34
N GLU A 75 54.53 19.08 -35.00
CA GLU A 75 54.02 20.19 -35.84
C GLU A 75 52.90 19.83 -36.84
N LEU A 76 51.80 20.57 -37.03
CA LEU A 76 51.51 21.99 -36.85
C LEU A 76 49.98 22.20 -36.92
N LYS A 77 49.48 23.15 -36.11
CA LYS A 77 48.20 23.89 -36.20
C LYS A 77 47.14 23.42 -37.24
N LYS A 78 45.93 23.17 -36.74
CA LYS A 78 44.73 23.84 -37.29
C LYS A 78 43.70 24.14 -36.19
N ARG A 79 43.81 25.36 -35.67
CA ARG A 79 42.75 26.07 -34.93
C ARG A 79 41.68 26.46 -35.94
N ASN A 80 40.62 25.67 -36.07
CA ASN A 80 39.39 26.14 -36.70
C ASN A 80 38.42 26.60 -35.62
N LYS A 81 38.02 27.85 -35.79
CA LYS A 81 37.15 28.65 -34.94
C LYS A 81 35.69 28.28 -35.27
N SER A 82 34.84 28.44 -34.26
CA SER A 82 33.36 28.56 -34.30
C SER A 82 32.54 27.39 -34.83
N ASN A 83 32.17 26.50 -33.90
CA ASN A 83 30.80 25.97 -33.84
C ASN A 83 30.20 26.48 -32.51
N LYS A 84 29.84 27.76 -32.47
CA LYS A 84 28.88 28.27 -31.48
C LYS A 84 27.51 27.80 -31.96
N ASP A 85 26.70 27.31 -31.03
CA ASP A 85 25.27 26.96 -31.18
C ASP A 85 24.93 25.53 -31.60
N LYS A 86 25.71 24.55 -31.10
CA LYS A 86 25.10 23.29 -30.66
C LYS A 86 25.57 23.01 -29.23
N PRO A 87 24.67 22.94 -28.25
CA PRO A 87 25.01 22.37 -26.95
C PRO A 87 25.33 20.89 -27.19
N GLU A 88 26.62 20.61 -27.31
CA GLU A 88 27.13 19.25 -27.40
C GLU A 88 26.98 18.64 -26.01
N PHE A 89 26.09 17.66 -25.91
CA PHE A 89 25.78 17.00 -24.65
C PHE A 89 27.02 16.26 -24.14
N ASP A 90 27.51 16.65 -22.95
CA ASP A 90 28.64 15.98 -22.32
C ASP A 90 28.16 14.70 -21.61
N GLU A 91 28.18 13.58 -22.35
CA GLU A 91 27.84 12.24 -21.86
C GLU A 91 28.62 11.87 -20.59
N ASN A 92 29.80 12.45 -20.36
CA ASN A 92 30.61 12.15 -19.17
C ASN A 92 30.00 12.74 -17.89
N ASN A 93 29.19 13.80 -17.98
CA ASN A 93 28.51 14.41 -16.83
C ASN A 93 27.15 13.77 -16.52
N ALA A 94 26.60 12.98 -17.45
CA ALA A 94 25.31 12.30 -17.30
C ALA A 94 25.45 10.89 -16.71
N GLN A 95 26.27 10.73 -15.67
CA GLN A 95 26.41 9.46 -14.96
C GLN A 95 25.40 9.39 -13.81
N ILE A 96 24.76 8.23 -13.63
CA ILE A 96 23.93 7.96 -12.46
C ILE A 96 24.59 6.87 -11.62
N PHE A 97 24.73 7.14 -10.32
CA PHE A 97 25.16 6.16 -9.35
C PHE A 97 23.96 5.46 -8.74
N ARG A 98 24.03 4.13 -8.72
CA ARG A 98 23.09 3.28 -7.98
C ARG A 98 23.61 3.09 -6.57
N LEU A 99 22.81 3.47 -5.59
CA LEU A 99 23.14 3.33 -4.18
C LEU A 99 22.10 2.46 -3.49
N THR A 100 22.60 1.42 -2.82
CA THR A 100 21.78 0.62 -1.91
C THR A 100 21.50 1.42 -0.65
N LEU A 101 20.23 1.61 -0.34
CA LEU A 101 19.82 2.30 0.87
C LEU A 101 20.28 1.54 2.11
N ASP A 102 21.18 2.18 2.84
CA ASP A 102 21.64 1.72 4.15
C ASP A 102 20.86 2.41 5.28
N HIS A 103 20.96 1.86 6.48
CA HIS A 103 20.23 2.29 7.67
C HIS A 103 20.46 3.77 7.99
N ALA A 104 21.70 4.26 7.86
CA ALA A 104 22.03 5.66 8.08
C ALA A 104 21.35 6.60 7.06
N HIS A 105 21.26 6.17 5.80
CA HIS A 105 20.59 6.94 4.76
C HIS A 105 19.08 7.01 4.99
N LEU A 106 18.47 5.90 5.43
CA LEU A 106 17.05 5.84 5.75
C LEU A 106 16.69 6.73 6.94
N GLN A 107 17.51 6.77 7.99
CA GLN A 107 17.23 7.57 9.19
C GLN A 107 17.17 9.09 8.91
N SER A 108 17.87 9.56 7.88
CA SER A 108 17.86 10.98 7.47
C SER A 108 16.58 11.42 6.74
N ARG A 109 15.65 10.51 6.44
CA ARG A 109 14.48 10.79 5.60
C ARG A 109 13.33 11.40 6.38
N LEU A 110 12.51 12.17 5.68
CA LEU A 110 11.29 12.75 6.23
C LEU A 110 10.30 11.62 6.57
N PHE A 111 9.59 11.73 7.69
CA PHE A 111 8.57 10.77 8.17
C PHE A 111 9.08 9.40 8.65
N VAL A 112 10.38 9.19 8.83
CA VAL A 112 10.93 7.89 9.31
C VAL A 112 10.39 7.52 10.69
N ASP A 113 10.40 8.44 11.64
CA ASP A 113 9.92 8.18 13.00
C ASP A 113 8.42 7.84 13.00
N GLN A 114 7.63 8.58 12.23
CA GLN A 114 6.20 8.34 12.06
C GLN A 114 5.93 6.97 11.42
N TYR A 115 6.74 6.56 10.45
CA TYR A 115 6.70 5.22 9.86
C TYR A 115 7.03 4.12 10.87
N CYS A 116 8.13 4.25 11.61
CA CYS A 116 8.53 3.27 12.61
C CYS A 116 7.47 3.09 13.70
N VAL A 117 6.89 4.19 14.20
CA VAL A 117 5.83 4.14 15.21
C VAL A 117 4.56 3.50 14.65
N ALA A 118 4.10 3.92 13.46
CA ALA A 118 2.89 3.37 12.85
C ALA A 118 3.03 1.88 12.50
N PHE A 119 4.20 1.46 12.01
CA PHE A 119 4.51 0.07 11.75
C PHE A 119 4.47 -0.74 13.05
N THR A 120 5.21 -0.34 14.07
CA THR A 120 5.25 -1.07 15.34
C THR A 120 3.87 -1.16 15.99
N LEU A 121 3.13 -0.05 16.05
CA LEU A 121 1.80 -0.03 16.65
C LEU A 121 0.81 -0.94 15.91
N SER A 122 0.82 -0.91 14.57
CA SER A 122 -0.10 -1.72 13.78
C SER A 122 0.20 -3.21 13.87
N PHE A 123 1.47 -3.62 13.73
CA PHE A 123 1.82 -5.03 13.87
C PHE A 123 1.59 -5.53 15.30
N THR A 124 1.89 -4.72 16.33
CA THR A 124 1.54 -5.07 17.72
C THR A 124 0.03 -5.24 17.90
N ALA A 125 -0.80 -4.36 17.33
CA ALA A 125 -2.26 -4.53 17.35
C ALA A 125 -2.69 -5.83 16.65
N LEU A 126 -2.14 -6.13 15.46
CA LEU A 126 -2.45 -7.36 14.72
C LEU A 126 -2.07 -8.62 15.49
N PHE A 127 -0.88 -8.68 16.08
CA PHE A 127 -0.48 -9.82 16.90
C PHE A 127 -1.32 -9.95 18.17
N SER A 128 -1.77 -8.84 18.75
CA SER A 128 -2.70 -8.87 19.89
C SER A 128 -4.08 -9.43 19.51
N LEU A 129 -4.58 -9.12 18.30
CA LEU A 129 -5.82 -9.67 17.75
C LEU A 129 -5.68 -11.16 17.42
N LEU A 130 -4.56 -11.56 16.82
CA LEU A 130 -4.25 -12.97 16.58
C LEU A 130 -4.19 -13.76 17.89
N LEU A 131 -3.53 -13.21 18.91
CA LEU A 131 -3.46 -13.83 20.24
C LEU A 131 -4.86 -14.02 20.83
N HIS A 132 -5.76 -13.02 20.66
CA HIS A 132 -7.14 -13.13 21.14
C HIS A 132 -7.89 -14.28 20.48
N ASN A 133 -7.74 -14.48 19.17
CA ASN A 133 -8.33 -15.60 18.45
C ASN A 133 -7.80 -16.96 18.93
N PHE A 134 -6.52 -17.05 19.29
CA PHE A 134 -5.93 -18.27 19.84
C PHE A 134 -6.39 -18.56 21.28
N LEU A 135 -6.65 -17.52 22.08
CA LEU A 135 -6.95 -17.65 23.51
C LEU A 135 -8.39 -18.06 23.84
N LYS A 136 -9.29 -18.25 22.84
CA LYS A 136 -10.71 -18.65 22.98
C LYS A 136 -11.29 -18.43 24.39
N SER A 137 -11.83 -17.25 24.65
CA SER A 137 -12.23 -16.86 25.99
C SER A 137 -13.43 -17.66 26.52
N PRO A 138 -13.40 -18.17 27.77
CA PRO A 138 -14.59 -18.72 28.41
C PRO A 138 -15.66 -17.64 28.60
N ARG A 139 -16.93 -18.01 28.38
CA ARG A 139 -18.08 -17.08 28.34
C ARG A 139 -18.37 -16.33 29.65
N ASP A 140 -17.82 -16.79 30.77
CA ASP A 140 -18.27 -16.36 32.11
C ASP A 140 -17.38 -15.32 32.81
N ASN A 141 -16.21 -15.02 32.26
CA ASN A 141 -15.32 -14.02 32.83
C ASN A 141 -15.62 -12.64 32.20
N GLY A 142 -15.72 -11.57 33.01
CA GLY A 142 -16.08 -10.24 32.52
C GLY A 142 -15.07 -9.65 31.51
N PHE A 143 -15.47 -8.58 30.80
CA PHE A 143 -14.69 -7.89 29.75
C PHE A 143 -13.19 -7.68 30.07
N PHE A 144 -12.88 -7.24 31.30
CA PHE A 144 -11.51 -6.99 31.76
C PHE A 144 -10.75 -8.29 32.06
N ALA A 145 -11.41 -9.29 32.64
CA ALA A 145 -10.81 -10.60 32.95
C ALA A 145 -10.52 -11.39 31.66
N ASN A 146 -11.36 -11.25 30.63
CA ASN A 146 -11.15 -11.85 29.32
C ASN A 146 -9.99 -11.21 28.53
N GLY A 147 -9.51 -10.03 28.94
CA GLY A 147 -8.39 -9.34 28.28
C GLY A 147 -8.73 -8.73 26.91
N VAL A 148 -10.00 -8.74 26.49
CA VAL A 148 -10.47 -8.23 25.17
C VAL A 148 -10.27 -6.72 25.03
N PHE A 149 -10.21 -6.00 26.15
CA PHE A 149 -9.95 -4.55 26.16
C PHE A 149 -8.62 -4.18 25.49
N VAL A 150 -7.56 -4.96 25.71
CA VAL A 150 -6.21 -4.65 25.20
C VAL A 150 -6.16 -4.63 23.65
N PRO A 151 -6.58 -5.69 22.93
CA PRO A 151 -6.56 -5.67 21.47
C PRO A 151 -7.52 -4.62 20.88
N ILE A 152 -8.67 -4.34 21.51
CA ILE A 152 -9.58 -3.27 21.06
C ILE A 152 -8.91 -1.90 21.18
N LEU A 153 -8.31 -1.59 22.34
CA LEU A 153 -7.65 -0.31 22.58
C LEU A 153 -6.48 -0.09 21.61
N LEU A 154 -5.63 -1.11 21.41
CA LEU A 154 -4.52 -1.06 20.47
C LEU A 154 -4.99 -0.86 19.02
N SER A 155 -6.10 -1.51 18.65
CA SER A 155 -6.69 -1.37 17.32
C SER A 155 -7.24 0.03 17.09
N ILE A 156 -7.97 0.60 18.06
CA ILE A 156 -8.48 1.98 17.99
C ILE A 156 -7.32 2.98 17.89
N LEU A 157 -6.29 2.82 18.71
CA LEU A 157 -5.10 3.68 18.67
C LEU A 157 -4.38 3.59 17.31
N SER A 158 -4.27 2.38 16.76
CA SER A 158 -3.71 2.15 15.43
C SER A 158 -4.55 2.80 14.33
N LEU A 159 -5.87 2.64 14.35
CA LEU A 159 -6.78 3.27 13.39
C LEU A 159 -6.71 4.80 13.45
N TYR A 160 -6.66 5.37 14.66
CA TYR A 160 -6.49 6.81 14.86
C TYR A 160 -5.15 7.31 14.29
N MET A 161 -4.06 6.59 14.56
CA MET A 161 -2.74 6.92 14.01
C MET A 161 -2.73 6.85 12.48
N TRP A 162 -3.31 5.79 11.89
CA TRP A 162 -3.40 5.68 10.43
C TRP A 162 -4.30 6.74 9.81
N GLY A 163 -5.41 7.10 10.44
CA GLY A 163 -6.29 8.18 9.99
C GLY A 163 -5.56 9.52 9.95
N THR A 164 -4.88 9.89 11.04
CA THR A 164 -4.12 11.15 11.11
C THR A 164 -2.94 11.17 10.15
N LEU A 165 -2.21 10.06 10.02
CA LEU A 165 -1.11 9.94 9.06
C LEU A 165 -1.60 10.02 7.62
N LEU A 166 -2.70 9.36 7.27
CA LEU A 166 -3.26 9.41 5.91
C LEU A 166 -3.66 10.83 5.52
N VAL A 167 -4.35 11.56 6.39
CA VAL A 167 -4.69 12.97 6.15
C VAL A 167 -3.42 13.81 5.99
N LYS A 168 -2.44 13.66 6.87
CA LYS A 168 -1.18 14.41 6.80
C LYS A 168 -0.43 14.14 5.50
N VAL A 169 -0.30 12.87 5.13
CA VAL A 169 0.47 12.39 3.98
C VAL A 169 -0.23 12.73 2.65
N THR A 170 -1.56 12.76 2.61
CA THR A 170 -2.33 13.09 1.39
C THR A 170 -2.33 14.58 1.10
N PHE A 171 -2.43 15.42 2.14
CA PHE A 171 -2.48 16.88 1.99
C PHE A 171 -1.09 17.56 1.99
N GLU A 172 -0.01 16.81 2.23
CA GLU A 172 1.37 17.29 2.19
C GLU A 172 1.64 18.14 0.93
N ARG A 173 2.03 19.42 1.13
CA ARG A 173 2.00 20.44 0.06
C ARG A 173 2.87 20.09 -1.14
N SER A 174 4.03 19.50 -0.88
CA SER A 174 5.11 19.30 -1.86
C SER A 174 5.09 17.93 -2.54
N ALA A 175 4.30 16.98 -2.02
CA ALA A 175 4.35 15.60 -2.50
C ALA A 175 3.38 15.34 -3.67
N SER A 176 2.17 15.90 -3.66
CA SER A 176 1.11 15.60 -4.64
C SER A 176 0.69 16.82 -5.46
N ARG A 177 0.23 16.56 -6.69
CA ARG A 177 -0.21 17.63 -7.60
C ARG A 177 -1.49 18.28 -7.10
N ARG A 178 -1.69 19.56 -7.42
CA ARG A 178 -2.93 20.27 -7.07
C ARG A 178 -4.17 19.58 -7.64
N SER A 179 -4.09 19.06 -8.87
CA SER A 179 -5.19 18.33 -9.51
C SER A 179 -5.50 17.00 -8.80
N GLU A 180 -4.49 16.25 -8.36
CA GLU A 180 -4.68 15.02 -7.58
C GLU A 180 -5.36 15.30 -6.24
N LYS A 181 -5.02 16.42 -5.59
CA LYS A 181 -5.70 16.85 -4.35
C LYS A 181 -7.15 17.24 -4.58
N GLN A 182 -7.44 17.95 -5.67
CA GLN A 182 -8.82 18.29 -6.04
C GLN A 182 -9.65 17.04 -6.32
N LEU A 183 -9.10 16.08 -7.08
CA LEU A 183 -9.75 14.80 -7.35
C LEU A 183 -9.97 13.98 -6.07
N SER A 184 -8.98 13.95 -5.17
CA SER A 184 -9.12 13.30 -3.85
C SER A 184 -10.30 13.88 -3.06
N VAL A 185 -10.47 15.21 -3.04
CA VAL A 185 -11.63 15.83 -2.37
C VAL A 185 -12.94 15.46 -3.07
N VAL A 186 -12.98 15.47 -4.40
CA VAL A 186 -14.18 15.09 -5.17
C VAL A 186 -14.57 13.63 -4.90
N PHE A 187 -13.61 12.70 -4.93
CA PHE A 187 -13.86 11.30 -4.60
C PHE A 187 -14.26 11.10 -3.13
N GLY A 188 -13.76 11.94 -2.22
CA GLY A 188 -14.21 11.94 -0.83
C GLY A 188 -15.66 12.35 -0.66
N VAL A 189 -16.08 13.41 -1.36
CA VAL A 189 -17.48 13.88 -1.39
C VAL A 189 -18.39 12.83 -2.04
N LEU A 190 -17.98 12.26 -3.18
CA LEU A 190 -18.70 11.16 -3.83
C LEU A 190 -18.82 9.94 -2.92
N GLY A 191 -17.75 9.57 -2.21
CA GLY A 191 -17.76 8.48 -1.24
C GLY A 191 -18.72 8.72 -0.08
N LEU A 192 -18.87 9.97 0.37
CA LEU A 192 -19.85 10.36 1.39
C LEU A 192 -21.28 10.21 0.88
N PHE A 193 -21.58 10.69 -0.34
CA PHE A 193 -22.90 10.53 -0.95
C PHE A 193 -23.25 9.07 -1.21
N LEU A 194 -22.28 8.29 -1.71
CA LEU A 194 -22.41 6.85 -1.86
C LEU A 194 -22.68 6.19 -0.51
N GLY A 195 -21.96 6.55 0.55
CA GLY A 195 -22.23 6.04 1.89
C GLY A 195 -23.64 6.37 2.39
N LEU A 196 -24.11 7.61 2.19
CA LEU A 196 -25.48 7.98 2.53
C LEU A 196 -26.54 7.21 1.73
N LEU A 197 -26.20 6.75 0.52
CA LEU A 197 -27.06 5.97 -0.36
C LEU A 197 -26.97 4.45 -0.13
N PHE A 198 -25.83 3.94 0.32
CA PHE A 198 -25.60 2.52 0.64
C PHE A 198 -26.10 2.11 2.03
N VAL A 199 -26.09 3.03 3.01
CA VAL A 199 -26.54 2.75 4.37
C VAL A 199 -28.06 2.54 4.55
N PRO A 200 -28.99 3.13 3.76
CA PRO A 200 -30.39 2.70 3.78
C PRO A 200 -30.54 1.34 3.08
N GLU A 201 -31.58 0.59 3.45
CA GLU A 201 -31.97 -0.75 2.97
C GLU A 201 -32.00 -0.96 1.43
N GLY A 202 -31.78 0.09 0.63
CA GLY A 202 -31.88 0.09 -0.82
C GLY A 202 -30.80 -0.69 -1.59
N VAL A 203 -29.79 -1.26 -0.93
CA VAL A 203 -28.73 -2.04 -1.62
C VAL A 203 -28.59 -3.48 -1.12
N SER A 204 -29.49 -3.94 -0.23
CA SER A 204 -29.54 -5.36 0.18
C SER A 204 -29.72 -6.34 -1.00
N SER A 205 -30.20 -5.86 -2.16
CA SER A 205 -30.27 -6.66 -3.39
C SER A 205 -28.93 -6.83 -4.13
N VAL A 206 -27.96 -5.90 -3.98
CA VAL A 206 -26.69 -5.91 -4.75
C VAL A 206 -25.48 -6.23 -3.88
N LEU A 207 -25.56 -5.95 -2.58
CA LEU A 207 -24.51 -6.23 -1.60
C LEU A 207 -25.08 -7.09 -0.47
N GLU A 208 -24.39 -8.17 -0.13
CA GLU A 208 -24.85 -9.20 0.82
C GLU A 208 -24.66 -8.79 2.30
N PHE A 209 -24.53 -7.50 2.59
CA PHE A 209 -24.43 -6.98 3.95
C PHE A 209 -25.84 -6.82 4.52
N ASN A 210 -26.26 -7.78 5.34
CA ASN A 210 -27.50 -7.69 6.11
C ASN A 210 -27.20 -7.01 7.44
N PHE A 211 -27.44 -5.71 7.53
CA PHE A 211 -27.48 -5.02 8.83
C PHE A 211 -28.74 -5.50 9.56
N GLU A 212 -28.61 -6.43 10.50
CA GLU A 212 -29.73 -7.06 11.21
C GLU A 212 -30.55 -6.06 12.07
N VAL A 213 -30.03 -4.86 12.29
CA VAL A 213 -30.65 -3.81 13.12
C VAL A 213 -30.78 -2.52 12.30
N PRO A 214 -31.94 -1.83 12.33
CA PRO A 214 -32.08 -0.52 11.71
C PRO A 214 -31.04 0.44 12.29
N ILE A 215 -30.20 0.97 11.41
CA ILE A 215 -29.10 1.85 11.81
C ILE A 215 -29.68 3.20 12.19
N ASP A 216 -29.47 3.63 13.44
CA ASP A 216 -29.83 4.99 13.87
C ASP A 216 -29.21 6.04 12.93
N GLY A 217 -29.96 7.11 12.65
CA GLY A 217 -29.55 8.15 11.70
C GLY A 217 -28.15 8.73 11.98
N PHE A 218 -27.75 8.82 13.26
CA PHE A 218 -26.41 9.25 13.66
C PHE A 218 -25.31 8.30 13.20
N TRP A 219 -25.44 7.00 13.50
CA TRP A 219 -24.46 5.97 13.10
C TRP A 219 -24.35 5.84 11.59
N ARG A 220 -25.46 6.07 10.88
CA ARG A 220 -25.48 6.13 9.42
C ARG A 220 -24.62 7.26 8.87
N VAL A 221 -24.79 8.47 9.39
CA VAL A 221 -23.96 9.62 8.98
C VAL A 221 -22.50 9.38 9.33
N PHE A 222 -22.22 8.77 10.48
CA PHE A 222 -20.86 8.42 10.89
C PHE A 222 -20.18 7.44 9.92
N VAL A 223 -20.84 6.33 9.57
CA VAL A 223 -20.29 5.35 8.60
C VAL A 223 -20.12 5.98 7.23
N ALA A 224 -21.08 6.78 6.76
CA ALA A 224 -20.97 7.48 5.48
C ALA A 224 -19.79 8.48 5.46
N ALA A 225 -19.57 9.20 6.56
CA ALA A 225 -18.42 10.10 6.71
C ALA A 225 -17.09 9.34 6.67
N LEU A 226 -17.01 8.17 7.32
CA LEU A 226 -15.83 7.29 7.23
C LEU A 226 -15.59 6.79 5.81
N MET A 227 -16.64 6.37 5.10
CA MET A 227 -16.54 5.93 3.70
C MET A 227 -15.99 7.02 2.79
N GLY A 228 -16.49 8.25 2.94
CA GLY A 228 -16.01 9.42 2.20
C GLY A 228 -14.56 9.77 2.55
N CYS A 229 -14.22 9.77 3.84
CA CYS A 229 -12.85 10.04 4.29
C CYS A 229 -11.85 9.03 3.73
N LEU A 230 -12.18 7.73 3.77
CA LEU A 230 -11.36 6.67 3.20
C LEU A 230 -11.23 6.80 1.68
N ALA A 231 -12.32 7.11 0.97
CA ALA A 231 -12.30 7.33 -0.49
C ALA A 231 -11.36 8.48 -0.88
N GLY A 232 -11.44 9.61 -0.17
CA GLY A 232 -10.56 10.74 -0.43
C GLY A 232 -9.10 10.42 -0.10
N CYS A 233 -8.84 9.84 1.07
CA CYS A 233 -7.48 9.58 1.54
C CYS A 233 -6.76 8.49 0.72
N LEU A 234 -7.48 7.48 0.22
CA LEU A 234 -6.88 6.36 -0.52
C LEU A 234 -6.64 6.66 -2.00
N PHE A 235 -7.28 7.69 -2.57
CA PHE A 235 -7.13 8.02 -3.99
C PHE A 235 -5.69 8.32 -4.40
N ILE A 236 -4.97 9.16 -3.66
CA ILE A 236 -3.57 9.54 -3.96
C ILE A 236 -2.60 8.36 -3.79
N PRO A 237 -2.67 7.57 -2.69
CA PRO A 237 -1.94 6.31 -2.59
C PRO A 237 -2.20 5.35 -3.75
N ALA A 238 -3.47 5.16 -4.13
CA ALA A 238 -3.84 4.23 -5.19
C ALA A 238 -3.35 4.70 -6.56
N SER A 239 -3.38 6.00 -6.85
CA SER A 239 -2.87 6.57 -8.09
C SER A 239 -1.37 6.37 -8.25
N ARG A 240 -0.61 6.59 -7.19
CA ARG A 240 0.84 6.33 -7.16
C ARG A 240 1.16 4.85 -7.31
N SER A 241 0.40 3.99 -6.64
CA SER A 241 0.59 2.53 -6.75
C SER A 241 0.30 2.04 -8.17
N ALA A 242 -0.77 2.51 -8.81
CA ALA A 242 -1.08 2.21 -10.20
C ALA A 242 0.05 2.64 -11.15
N ARG A 243 0.61 3.83 -10.96
CA ARG A 243 1.75 4.30 -11.75
C ARG A 243 2.99 3.42 -11.57
N CYS A 244 3.29 3.01 -10.34
CA CYS A 244 4.39 2.09 -10.03
C CYS A 244 4.18 0.72 -10.67
N PHE A 245 2.95 0.19 -10.60
CA PHE A 245 2.58 -1.06 -11.25
C PHE A 245 2.74 -0.98 -12.77
N TRP A 246 2.26 0.10 -13.40
CA TRP A 246 2.39 0.32 -14.83
C TRP A 246 3.86 0.33 -15.26
N LEU A 247 4.73 1.05 -14.53
CA LEU A 247 6.16 1.07 -14.79
C LEU A 247 6.83 -0.32 -14.67
N GLY A 248 6.41 -1.12 -13.70
CA GLY A 248 6.95 -2.46 -13.48
C GLY A 248 6.53 -3.48 -14.55
N THR A 249 5.35 -3.29 -15.15
CA THR A 249 4.67 -4.26 -16.01
C THR A 249 4.70 -3.90 -17.50
N ASP A 250 4.45 -2.64 -17.86
CA ASP A 250 4.42 -2.11 -19.21
C ASP A 250 5.76 -1.43 -19.55
N GLN A 251 6.74 -2.25 -19.91
CA GLN A 251 8.08 -1.77 -20.28
C GLN A 251 8.17 -1.43 -21.77
N ILE A 252 7.24 -0.60 -22.24
CA ILE A 252 7.16 -0.24 -23.65
C ILE A 252 8.43 0.57 -24.01
N ARG A 253 9.37 -0.10 -24.69
CA ARG A 253 10.49 0.46 -25.48
C ARG A 253 11.67 1.10 -24.75
N CYS A 254 11.75 1.10 -23.43
CA CYS A 254 12.96 1.53 -22.74
C CYS A 254 13.92 0.34 -22.60
N ASN A 255 15.01 0.31 -23.39
CA ASN A 255 16.06 -0.72 -23.31
C ASN A 255 16.96 -0.52 -22.07
N LEU A 256 16.35 -0.20 -20.92
CA LEU A 256 17.04 -0.05 -19.64
C LEU A 256 16.88 -1.35 -18.85
N SER A 257 17.90 -2.20 -18.93
CA SER A 257 18.07 -3.36 -18.03
C SER A 257 18.05 -2.96 -16.54
N MET A 258 18.26 -1.68 -16.24
CA MET A 258 18.18 -1.15 -14.88
C MET A 258 16.74 -0.98 -14.36
N ILE A 259 15.74 -0.83 -15.24
CA ILE A 259 14.30 -0.74 -14.92
C ILE A 259 13.62 -2.11 -15.09
N THR A 260 14.28 -3.08 -15.76
CA THR A 260 13.71 -4.42 -15.93
C THR A 260 13.50 -5.09 -14.59
N CYS A 261 12.23 -5.34 -14.28
CA CYS A 261 11.83 -6.12 -13.13
C CYS A 261 11.99 -7.61 -13.45
N GLY A 262 12.59 -8.39 -12.54
CA GLY A 262 12.70 -9.84 -12.72
C GLY A 262 11.31 -10.49 -12.88
N TRP A 263 11.24 -11.62 -13.57
CA TRP A 263 9.99 -12.31 -13.87
C TRP A 263 9.16 -12.59 -12.61
N PHE A 264 9.82 -12.98 -11.51
CA PHE A 264 9.20 -13.26 -10.23
C PHE A 264 8.49 -12.03 -9.62
N THR A 265 9.16 -10.89 -9.64
CA THR A 265 8.61 -9.65 -9.09
C THR A 265 7.45 -9.13 -9.94
N ARG A 266 7.50 -9.29 -11.27
CA ARG A 266 6.33 -9.02 -12.14
C ARG A 266 5.16 -9.94 -11.82
N ALA A 267 5.41 -11.24 -11.62
CA ALA A 267 4.38 -12.20 -11.26
C ALA A 267 3.69 -11.81 -9.95
N ILE A 268 4.45 -11.38 -8.93
CA ILE A 268 3.89 -10.86 -7.66
C ILE A 268 3.01 -9.64 -7.89
N LEU A 269 3.46 -8.67 -8.70
CA LEU A 269 2.66 -7.47 -8.98
C LEU A 269 1.34 -7.83 -9.65
N TYR A 270 1.36 -8.65 -10.70
CA TYR A 270 0.14 -9.11 -11.39
C TYR A 270 -0.78 -9.90 -10.47
N ALA A 271 -0.23 -10.86 -9.72
CA ALA A 271 -0.98 -11.66 -8.76
C ALA A 271 -1.67 -10.76 -7.73
N ASN A 272 -0.96 -9.77 -7.18
CA ASN A 272 -1.52 -8.82 -6.23
C ASN A 272 -2.70 -8.03 -6.83
N GLN A 273 -2.52 -7.44 -8.02
CA GLN A 273 -3.58 -6.64 -8.64
C GLN A 273 -4.83 -7.49 -8.97
N VAL A 274 -4.64 -8.65 -9.59
CA VAL A 274 -5.74 -9.57 -9.94
C VAL A 274 -6.45 -10.05 -8.69
N PHE A 275 -5.70 -10.41 -7.64
CA PHE A 275 -6.27 -10.92 -6.41
C PHE A 275 -7.07 -9.84 -5.66
N VAL A 276 -6.59 -8.60 -5.60
CA VAL A 276 -7.35 -7.49 -4.98
C VAL A 276 -8.66 -7.22 -5.72
N ILE A 277 -8.65 -7.23 -7.06
CA ILE A 277 -9.88 -7.11 -7.86
C ILE A 277 -10.82 -8.27 -7.56
N PHE A 278 -10.31 -9.50 -7.56
CA PHE A 278 -11.10 -10.69 -7.24
C PHE A 278 -11.77 -10.57 -5.86
N VAL A 279 -11.02 -10.19 -4.82
CA VAL A 279 -11.55 -10.03 -3.46
C VAL A 279 -12.60 -8.92 -3.39
N ALA A 280 -12.42 -7.81 -4.10
CA ALA A 280 -13.40 -6.73 -4.15
C ALA A 280 -14.74 -7.20 -4.76
N LEU A 281 -14.69 -8.07 -5.77
CA LEU A 281 -15.84 -8.61 -6.48
C LEU A 281 -16.60 -9.70 -5.70
N LEU A 282 -15.95 -10.43 -4.80
CA LEU A 282 -16.57 -11.53 -4.02
C LEU A 282 -17.76 -11.11 -3.14
N TRP A 283 -17.91 -9.81 -2.86
CA TRP A 283 -18.97 -9.26 -2.01
C TRP A 283 -20.17 -8.71 -2.79
N ILE A 284 -20.09 -8.72 -4.12
CA ILE A 284 -21.15 -8.28 -5.02
C ILE A 284 -22.06 -9.50 -5.31
N THR A 285 -23.36 -9.40 -5.01
CA THR A 285 -24.30 -10.55 -5.01
C THR A 285 -24.31 -11.38 -6.30
N PRO A 286 -24.37 -10.82 -7.53
CA PRO A 286 -24.36 -11.65 -8.73
C PRO A 286 -23.06 -12.44 -8.95
N LEU A 287 -21.92 -11.94 -8.46
CA LEU A 287 -20.63 -12.62 -8.60
C LEU A 287 -20.41 -13.62 -7.46
N ALA A 288 -20.93 -13.32 -6.28
CA ALA A 288 -20.96 -14.22 -5.14
C ALA A 288 -21.83 -15.46 -5.39
N ALA A 289 -22.98 -15.27 -6.04
CA ALA A 289 -23.93 -16.35 -6.35
C ALA A 289 -23.31 -17.46 -7.23
N ILE A 290 -22.28 -17.15 -8.03
CA ILE A 290 -21.53 -18.12 -8.84
C ILE A 290 -20.80 -19.17 -7.97
N PHE A 291 -20.47 -18.81 -6.73
CA PHE A 291 -19.70 -19.66 -5.81
C PHE A 291 -20.57 -20.36 -4.75
N VAL A 292 -21.81 -19.91 -4.54
CA VAL A 292 -22.71 -20.44 -3.52
C VAL A 292 -23.63 -21.48 -4.15
N ASN A 293 -23.67 -22.68 -3.55
CA ASN A 293 -24.60 -23.71 -4.01
C ASN A 293 -26.03 -23.33 -3.55
N SER A 294 -26.85 -22.89 -4.49
CA SER A 294 -28.28 -22.70 -4.25
C SER A 294 -28.93 -24.07 -4.26
N GLY A 295 -29.02 -24.70 -3.09
CA GLY A 295 -29.57 -26.04 -2.88
C GLY A 295 -31.08 -26.17 -3.13
N ASP A 296 -31.68 -25.31 -3.95
CA ASP A 296 -33.06 -25.48 -4.40
C ASP A 296 -33.09 -26.40 -5.61
N GLY A 297 -33.52 -27.64 -5.34
CA GLY A 297 -33.62 -28.70 -6.34
C GLY A 297 -34.50 -28.31 -7.52
N ALA A 298 -34.11 -28.79 -8.71
CA ALA A 298 -35.02 -29.25 -9.75
C ALA A 298 -36.30 -28.41 -10.00
N ALA A 299 -36.19 -27.08 -10.12
CA ALA A 299 -37.26 -26.31 -10.74
C ALA A 299 -37.04 -26.29 -12.26
N LYS A 300 -37.87 -27.06 -12.96
CA LYS A 300 -38.01 -27.10 -14.41
C LYS A 300 -38.11 -25.68 -14.99
N SER A 301 -37.02 -25.12 -15.50
CA SER A 301 -37.11 -24.09 -16.54
C SER A 301 -36.06 -24.39 -17.59
N GLY A 302 -36.52 -24.58 -18.82
CA GLY A 302 -35.72 -25.01 -19.96
C GLY A 302 -34.89 -23.87 -20.54
N PHE A 303 -33.97 -23.31 -19.75
CA PHE A 303 -33.03 -22.31 -20.22
C PHE A 303 -31.58 -22.76 -19.99
N GLY A 304 -30.85 -22.92 -21.10
CA GLY A 304 -29.39 -22.94 -21.24
C GLY A 304 -28.51 -23.69 -20.23
N ASN A 305 -27.77 -24.70 -20.70
CA ASN A 305 -26.66 -25.40 -20.00
C ASN A 305 -25.60 -24.51 -19.31
N ALA A 306 -25.59 -23.19 -19.55
CA ALA A 306 -24.67 -22.25 -18.91
C ALA A 306 -25.05 -21.97 -17.43
N GLU A 307 -26.33 -21.88 -17.08
CA GLU A 307 -26.76 -21.67 -15.68
C GLU A 307 -26.49 -22.91 -14.81
N LYS A 308 -26.47 -24.09 -15.42
CA LYS A 308 -26.14 -25.36 -14.75
C LYS A 308 -24.65 -25.48 -14.35
N LEU A 309 -23.78 -24.64 -14.91
CA LEU A 309 -22.37 -24.52 -14.55
C LEU A 309 -22.13 -23.47 -13.44
N VAL A 310 -23.09 -22.57 -13.22
CA VAL A 310 -22.98 -21.41 -12.31
C VAL A 310 -23.21 -21.76 -10.83
N GLY A 311 -23.51 -23.01 -10.49
CA GLY A 311 -23.63 -23.49 -9.10
C GLY A 311 -22.59 -24.53 -8.66
N ASN A 312 -21.65 -24.91 -9.54
CA ASN A 312 -20.83 -26.10 -9.35
C ASN A 312 -19.53 -25.90 -8.54
N MET A 313 -19.22 -24.69 -8.06
CA MET A 313 -18.06 -24.48 -7.18
C MET A 313 -18.33 -24.72 -5.68
N GLY A 314 -19.59 -24.97 -5.27
CA GLY A 314 -19.88 -25.88 -4.17
C GLY A 314 -19.48 -25.47 -2.75
N PHE A 315 -19.52 -24.19 -2.37
CA PHE A 315 -19.41 -23.82 -0.94
C PHE A 315 -20.79 -23.76 -0.28
N LEU A 316 -20.91 -24.30 0.93
CA LEU A 316 -22.03 -23.97 1.82
C LEU A 316 -21.98 -22.48 2.17
N PRO A 317 -23.13 -21.81 2.40
CA PRO A 317 -23.17 -20.38 2.76
C PRO A 317 -22.26 -20.01 3.95
N SER A 318 -22.15 -20.89 4.95
CA SER A 318 -21.25 -20.72 6.11
C SER A 318 -19.77 -20.76 5.74
N ASP A 319 -19.41 -21.68 4.84
CA ASP A 319 -18.02 -21.91 4.41
C ASP A 319 -17.59 -20.79 3.47
N PHE A 320 -18.51 -20.29 2.65
CA PHE A 320 -18.28 -19.14 1.78
C PHE A 320 -18.03 -17.85 2.57
N GLY A 321 -18.76 -17.62 3.66
CA GLY A 321 -18.49 -16.51 4.58
C GLY A 321 -17.09 -16.56 5.19
N SER A 322 -16.62 -17.76 5.53
CA SER A 322 -15.25 -17.98 6.03
C SER A 322 -14.21 -17.77 4.92
N PHE A 323 -14.47 -18.29 3.72
CA PHE A 323 -13.63 -18.13 2.54
C PHE A 323 -13.40 -16.65 2.20
N ARG A 324 -14.46 -15.82 2.19
CA ARG A 324 -14.35 -14.37 1.95
C ARG A 324 -13.40 -13.66 2.93
N LYS A 325 -13.48 -14.00 4.22
CA LYS A 325 -12.59 -13.47 5.26
C LYS A 325 -11.14 -13.88 5.02
N TRP A 326 -10.91 -15.14 4.64
CA TRP A 326 -9.59 -15.63 4.26
C TRP A 326 -9.05 -14.92 3.01
N CYS A 327 -9.88 -14.66 2.01
CA CYS A 327 -9.49 -13.89 0.83
C CYS A 327 -9.05 -12.46 1.20
N LEU A 328 -9.78 -11.76 2.08
CA LEU A 328 -9.37 -10.43 2.57
C LEU A 328 -8.01 -10.48 3.30
N LEU A 329 -7.79 -11.50 4.12
CA LEU A 329 -6.53 -11.71 4.83
C LEU A 329 -5.38 -11.93 3.83
N VAL A 330 -5.52 -12.91 2.93
CA VAL A 330 -4.51 -13.25 1.93
C VAL A 330 -4.21 -12.06 1.02
N SER A 331 -5.22 -11.27 0.66
CA SER A 331 -5.07 -10.09 -0.20
C SER A 331 -4.22 -9.03 0.48
N SER A 332 -4.47 -8.79 1.76
CA SER A 332 -3.71 -7.81 2.53
C SER A 332 -2.26 -8.25 2.76
N LEU A 333 -2.03 -9.55 3.01
CA LEU A 333 -0.68 -10.10 3.10
C LEU A 333 0.06 -10.01 1.77
N LEU A 334 -0.62 -10.31 0.65
CA LEU A 334 -0.04 -10.21 -0.68
C LEU A 334 0.33 -8.77 -1.04
N GLN A 335 -0.48 -7.78 -0.64
CA GLN A 335 -0.14 -6.36 -0.77
C GLN A 335 1.10 -5.97 0.04
N ILE A 336 1.29 -6.51 1.26
CA ILE A 336 2.50 -6.30 2.06
C ILE A 336 3.73 -6.91 1.36
N VAL A 337 3.59 -8.10 0.77
CA VAL A 337 4.69 -8.72 -0.02
C VAL A 337 5.00 -7.91 -1.28
N ALA A 338 3.97 -7.38 -1.95
CA ALA A 338 4.11 -6.54 -3.15
C ALA A 338 4.60 -5.10 -2.84
N LEU A 339 4.64 -4.69 -1.57
CA LEU A 339 5.05 -3.35 -1.15
C LEU A 339 6.49 -3.03 -1.60
N ARG A 340 7.44 -3.94 -1.34
CA ARG A 340 8.85 -3.74 -1.69
C ARG A 340 9.07 -3.60 -3.22
N PRO A 341 8.51 -4.49 -4.06
CA PRO A 341 8.47 -4.28 -5.51
C PRO A 341 7.91 -2.92 -5.94
N ASN A 342 6.79 -2.50 -5.37
CA ASN A 342 6.15 -1.22 -5.70
C ASN A 342 7.02 -0.02 -5.32
N LEU A 343 7.69 -0.07 -4.17
CA LEU A 343 8.63 0.96 -3.73
C LEU A 343 9.86 1.05 -4.63
N GLN A 344 10.37 -0.09 -5.11
CA GLN A 344 11.45 -0.08 -6.08
C GLN A 344 11.01 0.58 -7.40
N MET A 345 9.78 0.31 -7.86
CA MET A 345 9.24 0.96 -9.05
C MET A 345 9.05 2.46 -8.86
N PHE A 346 8.62 2.90 -7.67
CA PHE A 346 8.55 4.32 -7.33
C PHE A 346 9.91 5.01 -7.48
N LEU A 347 10.98 4.41 -6.97
CA LEU A 347 12.35 4.94 -7.12
C LEU A 347 12.83 4.90 -8.58
N ASN A 348 12.45 3.87 -9.32
CA ASN A 348 12.78 3.74 -10.75
C ASN A 348 12.05 4.79 -11.61
N GLU A 349 10.95 5.37 -11.13
CA GLU A 349 10.23 6.42 -11.85
C GLU A 349 11.12 7.66 -12.06
N ALA A 350 11.93 8.01 -11.05
CA ALA A 350 12.90 9.10 -11.17
C ALA A 350 13.95 8.79 -12.25
N LEU A 351 14.41 7.54 -12.33
CA LEU A 351 15.34 7.08 -13.38
C LEU A 351 14.71 7.14 -14.77
N LEU A 352 13.45 6.70 -14.92
CA LEU A 352 12.74 6.81 -16.20
C LEU A 352 12.62 8.28 -16.64
N SER A 353 12.31 9.18 -15.71
CA SER A 353 12.17 10.60 -16.03
C SER A 353 13.48 11.26 -16.46
N TRP A 354 14.60 10.80 -15.90
CA TRP A 354 15.93 11.19 -16.36
C TRP A 354 16.20 10.65 -17.76
N TYR A 355 15.94 9.36 -17.99
CA TYR A 355 16.16 8.72 -19.29
C TYR A 355 15.34 9.37 -20.41
N GLN A 356 14.05 9.60 -20.16
CA GLN A 356 13.17 10.27 -21.12
C GLN A 356 13.68 11.68 -21.46
N ARG A 357 14.18 12.44 -20.49
CA ARG A 357 14.68 13.81 -20.74
C ARG A 357 16.01 13.83 -21.47
N LEU A 358 16.89 12.87 -21.17
CA LEU A 358 18.15 12.67 -21.87
C LEU A 358 17.94 12.41 -23.37
N HIS A 359 16.86 11.71 -23.73
CA HIS A 359 16.55 11.38 -25.13
C HIS A 359 15.49 12.28 -25.80
N ALA A 360 14.68 13.03 -25.06
CA ALA A 360 13.59 13.85 -25.62
C ALA A 360 14.02 15.29 -25.98
N SER A 361 15.16 15.77 -25.50
CA SER A 361 15.53 17.19 -25.63
C SER A 361 16.91 17.39 -26.26
N LYS A 362 17.06 18.49 -27.01
CA LYS A 362 18.34 18.94 -27.58
C LYS A 362 19.29 19.52 -26.50
N VAL A 363 18.72 19.91 -25.34
CA VAL A 363 19.44 20.30 -24.11
C VAL A 363 18.71 19.65 -22.93
N PRO A 364 19.27 18.62 -22.29
CA PRO A 364 18.66 18.03 -21.12
C PRO A 364 18.84 18.91 -19.89
N ASP A 365 17.73 19.33 -19.28
CA ASP A 365 17.71 19.99 -17.97
C ASP A 365 18.05 18.98 -16.86
N LEU A 366 19.35 18.74 -16.65
CA LEU A 366 19.85 17.80 -15.65
C LEU A 366 19.45 18.22 -14.23
N ASP A 367 19.33 19.53 -13.96
CA ASP A 367 18.96 20.04 -12.64
C ASP A 367 17.52 19.65 -12.25
N TYR A 368 16.59 19.63 -13.20
CA TYR A 368 15.24 19.13 -12.94
C TYR A 368 15.27 17.62 -12.63
N SER A 369 16.05 16.85 -13.40
CA SER A 369 16.14 15.40 -13.18
C SER A 369 16.78 15.07 -11.82
N ARG A 370 17.77 15.86 -11.40
CA ARG A 370 18.41 15.78 -10.08
C ARG A 370 17.41 16.12 -8.98
N ALA A 371 16.68 17.23 -9.13
CA ALA A 371 15.64 17.61 -8.18
C ALA A 371 14.56 16.52 -8.06
N LYS A 372 14.16 15.89 -9.18
CA LYS A 372 13.19 14.79 -9.18
C LYS A 372 13.72 13.54 -8.49
N MET A 373 14.97 13.13 -8.72
CA MET A 373 15.60 12.01 -7.98
C MET A 373 15.71 12.29 -6.48
N PHE A 374 16.15 13.50 -6.12
CA PHE A 374 16.22 13.91 -4.72
C PHE A 374 14.86 13.88 -4.05
N LEU A 375 13.81 14.37 -4.73
CA LEU A 375 12.45 14.39 -4.21
C LEU A 375 11.90 12.97 -3.96
N HIS A 376 12.09 12.05 -4.91
CA HIS A 376 11.66 10.65 -4.76
C HIS A 376 12.39 9.96 -3.60
N ASN A 377 13.67 10.28 -3.39
CA ASN A 377 14.45 9.74 -2.29
C ASN A 377 14.03 10.36 -0.94
N HIS A 378 13.80 11.68 -0.91
CA HIS A 378 13.42 12.42 0.30
C HIS A 378 12.04 12.01 0.83
N TYR A 379 11.06 11.79 -0.06
CA TYR A 379 9.69 11.40 0.27
C TYR A 379 9.45 9.88 0.25
N LEU A 380 10.50 9.06 0.25
CA LEU A 380 10.36 7.60 0.23
C LEU A 380 9.46 7.08 1.36
N CYS A 381 9.74 7.46 2.62
CA CYS A 381 8.98 6.98 3.78
C CYS A 381 7.51 7.44 3.77
N LEU A 382 7.22 8.59 3.15
CA LEU A 382 5.85 9.03 2.90
C LEU A 382 5.13 8.06 1.97
N VAL A 383 5.77 7.64 0.88
CA VAL A 383 5.18 6.67 -0.06
C VAL A 383 5.05 5.27 0.56
N VAL A 384 6.00 4.88 1.42
CA VAL A 384 5.90 3.64 2.20
C VAL A 384 4.63 3.65 3.07
N LEU A 385 4.37 4.75 3.78
CA LEU A 385 3.14 4.91 4.57
C LEU A 385 1.88 4.82 3.68
N GLN A 386 1.89 5.44 2.50
CA GLN A 386 0.76 5.38 1.57
C GLN A 386 0.45 3.97 1.07
N PHE A 387 1.47 3.19 0.73
CA PHE A 387 1.28 1.83 0.23
C PHE A 387 1.02 0.81 1.34
N LEU A 388 1.50 1.06 2.57
CA LEU A 388 1.25 0.20 3.72
C LEU A 388 -0.12 0.46 4.38
N ALA A 389 -0.69 1.66 4.24
CA ALA A 389 -1.96 2.00 4.87
C ALA A 389 -3.15 1.09 4.45
N PRO A 390 -3.44 0.85 3.16
CA PRO A 390 -4.56 0.00 2.77
C PRO A 390 -4.51 -1.42 3.37
N PRO A 391 -3.42 -2.20 3.23
CA PRO A 391 -3.41 -3.56 3.77
C PRO A 391 -3.46 -3.59 5.30
N VAL A 392 -2.86 -2.62 5.98
CA VAL A 392 -2.92 -2.54 7.45
C VAL A 392 -4.34 -2.20 7.93
N LEU A 393 -5.01 -1.26 7.29
CA LEU A 393 -6.41 -0.92 7.60
C LEU A 393 -7.33 -2.14 7.43
N VAL A 394 -7.19 -2.86 6.31
CA VAL A 394 -7.99 -4.09 6.06
C VAL A 394 -7.73 -5.14 7.13
N LEU A 395 -6.48 -5.39 7.51
CA LEU A 395 -6.15 -6.38 8.54
C LEU A 395 -6.68 -6.00 9.93
N ILE A 396 -6.60 -4.72 10.32
CA ILE A 396 -7.12 -4.26 11.61
C ILE A 396 -8.64 -4.35 11.65
N PHE A 397 -9.34 -3.89 10.60
CA PHE A 397 -10.78 -3.99 10.50
C PHE A 397 -11.26 -5.45 10.46
N LEU A 398 -10.57 -6.31 9.71
CA LEU A 398 -10.86 -7.74 9.67
C LEU A 398 -10.64 -8.39 11.04
N GLY A 399 -9.56 -8.07 11.74
CA GLY A 399 -9.30 -8.62 13.07
C GLY A 399 -10.31 -8.14 14.13
N LEU A 400 -10.73 -6.87 14.07
CA LEU A 400 -11.81 -6.35 14.91
C LEU A 400 -13.15 -7.07 14.67
N SER A 401 -13.43 -7.44 13.42
CA SER A 401 -14.66 -8.19 13.07
C SER A 401 -14.69 -9.63 13.58
N GLN A 402 -13.58 -10.15 14.11
CA GLN A 402 -13.48 -11.52 14.63
C GLN A 402 -13.69 -11.58 16.15
N ILE A 403 -13.79 -10.44 16.84
CA ILE A 403 -14.01 -10.40 18.29
C ILE A 403 -15.47 -10.77 18.60
N ASP A 404 -15.67 -11.82 19.40
CA ASP A 404 -17.00 -12.28 19.81
C ASP A 404 -17.65 -11.35 20.85
N GLY A 405 -18.91 -10.96 20.59
CA GLY A 405 -19.67 -10.02 21.44
C GLY A 405 -20.15 -10.58 22.79
N GLY A 406 -19.96 -11.87 23.07
CA GLY A 406 -20.42 -12.51 24.31
C GLY A 406 -19.76 -11.99 25.59
N SER A 407 -18.59 -11.35 25.48
CA SER A 407 -17.77 -10.86 26.60
C SER A 407 -18.32 -9.58 27.29
N PHE A 408 -19.31 -8.92 26.68
CA PHE A 408 -19.80 -7.60 27.11
C PHE A 408 -21.20 -7.60 27.73
N GLY A 409 -21.85 -8.76 27.90
CA GLY A 409 -23.20 -8.87 28.45
C GLY A 409 -23.40 -8.19 29.83
N ASN A 410 -22.32 -7.83 30.52
CA ASN A 410 -22.33 -7.24 31.86
C ASN A 410 -22.05 -5.72 31.90
N PHE A 411 -21.88 -5.03 30.77
CA PHE A 411 -21.68 -3.56 30.74
C PHE A 411 -22.98 -2.81 30.48
N THR A 412 -23.85 -2.75 31.49
CA THR A 412 -25.11 -2.00 31.46
C THR A 412 -24.92 -0.48 31.35
N MET A 413 -23.75 0.06 31.72
CA MET A 413 -23.51 1.51 31.75
C MET A 413 -23.29 2.16 30.37
N PHE A 414 -22.93 1.37 29.34
CA PHE A 414 -22.66 1.85 27.98
C PHE A 414 -23.62 1.28 26.92
N SER A 415 -24.60 0.45 27.31
CA SER A 415 -25.53 -0.18 26.36
C SER A 415 -26.42 0.80 25.62
N ASP A 416 -26.65 1.99 26.21
CA ASP A 416 -27.53 3.01 25.64
C ASP A 416 -26.79 3.95 24.67
N LEU A 417 -25.45 3.92 24.66
CA LEU A 417 -24.61 4.87 23.92
C LEU A 417 -23.73 4.20 22.86
N LEU A 418 -23.37 2.92 23.05
CA LEU A 418 -22.65 2.11 22.08
C LEU A 418 -23.59 1.18 21.33
N PRO A 419 -23.55 1.14 19.99
CA PRO A 419 -24.37 0.22 19.22
C PRO A 419 -24.01 -1.22 19.60
N ARG A 420 -25.02 -2.10 19.56
CA ARG A 420 -24.86 -3.53 19.85
C ARG A 420 -23.68 -4.09 19.06
N PHE A 421 -22.76 -4.83 19.69
CA PHE A 421 -21.50 -5.31 19.08
C PHE A 421 -21.66 -6.00 17.71
N ALA A 422 -22.80 -6.63 17.45
CA ALA A 422 -23.14 -7.19 16.13
C ALA A 422 -23.00 -6.14 15.01
N PHE A 423 -23.46 -4.91 15.26
CA PHE A 423 -23.33 -3.78 14.35
C PHE A 423 -21.86 -3.39 14.13
N ILE A 424 -21.06 -3.28 15.20
CA ILE A 424 -19.63 -2.93 15.09
C ILE A 424 -18.89 -4.00 14.27
N ARG A 425 -19.24 -5.28 14.45
CA ARG A 425 -18.66 -6.40 13.71
C ARG A 425 -18.95 -6.30 12.21
N GLU A 426 -20.19 -6.00 11.85
CA GLU A 426 -20.59 -5.85 10.45
C GLU A 426 -19.99 -4.59 9.81
N VAL A 427 -20.01 -3.47 10.52
CA VAL A 427 -19.42 -2.21 10.04
C VAL A 427 -17.92 -2.33 9.83
N THR A 428 -17.19 -2.96 10.75
CA THR A 428 -15.75 -3.15 10.59
C THR A 428 -15.43 -4.04 9.39
N LEU A 429 -16.16 -5.14 9.20
CA LEU A 429 -15.98 -6.02 8.05
C LEU A 429 -16.40 -5.35 6.72
N PHE A 430 -17.45 -4.53 6.74
CA PHE A 430 -17.84 -3.68 5.62
C PHE A 430 -16.76 -2.64 5.27
N LEU A 431 -16.17 -1.96 6.27
CA LEU A 431 -15.08 -1.01 6.06
C LEU A 431 -13.81 -1.71 5.53
N ALA A 432 -13.52 -2.93 5.98
CA ALA A 432 -12.42 -3.74 5.44
C ALA A 432 -12.62 -4.00 3.93
N TRP A 433 -13.82 -4.43 3.54
CA TRP A 433 -14.16 -4.60 2.13
C TRP A 433 -14.11 -3.27 1.37
N TRP A 434 -14.65 -2.18 1.94
CA TRP A 434 -14.67 -0.86 1.31
C TRP A 434 -13.27 -0.35 0.96
N VAL A 435 -12.30 -0.52 1.86
CA VAL A 435 -10.89 -0.18 1.60
C VAL A 435 -10.33 -0.99 0.43
N ALA A 436 -10.57 -2.31 0.42
CA ALA A 436 -10.13 -3.19 -0.67
C ALA A 436 -10.79 -2.85 -2.01
N PHE A 437 -12.09 -2.55 -1.98
CA PHE A 437 -12.88 -2.15 -3.14
C PHE A 437 -12.40 -0.82 -3.73
N LEU A 438 -12.22 0.22 -2.91
CA LEU A 438 -11.68 1.51 -3.34
C LEU A 438 -10.28 1.35 -3.93
N TRP A 439 -9.43 0.56 -3.28
CA TRP A 439 -8.08 0.29 -3.78
C TRP A 439 -8.12 -0.38 -5.16
N ALA A 440 -8.96 -1.41 -5.34
CA ALA A 440 -9.15 -2.10 -6.61
C ALA A 440 -9.70 -1.15 -7.70
N LEU A 441 -10.72 -0.34 -7.36
CA LEU A 441 -11.37 0.58 -8.28
C LEU A 441 -10.40 1.66 -8.76
N PHE A 442 -9.76 2.37 -7.85
CA PHE A 442 -8.85 3.47 -8.19
C PHE A 442 -7.60 2.97 -8.92
N SER A 443 -6.99 1.87 -8.45
CA SER A 443 -5.83 1.32 -9.13
C SER A 443 -6.17 0.88 -10.56
N SER A 444 -7.28 0.18 -10.76
CA SER A 444 -7.69 -0.31 -12.08
C SER A 444 -8.08 0.81 -13.04
N ALA A 445 -8.84 1.80 -12.57
CA ALA A 445 -9.23 2.96 -13.39
C ALA A 445 -8.01 3.77 -13.85
N ILE A 446 -7.04 3.97 -12.96
CA ILE A 446 -5.82 4.74 -13.28
C ILE A 446 -4.88 3.94 -14.19
N LEU A 447 -4.78 2.62 -13.99
CA LEU A 447 -4.06 1.74 -14.91
C LEU A 447 -4.65 1.76 -16.32
N MET A 448 -5.98 1.72 -16.42
CA MET A 448 -6.68 1.86 -17.71
C MET A 448 -6.34 3.20 -18.37
N LEU A 449 -6.41 4.31 -17.63
CA LEU A 449 -6.09 5.65 -18.15
C LEU A 449 -4.62 5.78 -18.60
N HIS A 450 -3.68 5.16 -17.89
CA HIS A 450 -2.28 5.12 -18.31
C HIS A 450 -2.07 4.29 -19.58
N ARG A 451 -2.74 3.15 -19.71
CA ARG A 451 -2.64 2.29 -20.91
C ARG A 451 -3.27 2.90 -22.15
N HIS A 452 -4.32 3.69 -22.00
CA HIS A 452 -4.91 4.46 -23.10
C HIS A 452 -4.19 5.79 -23.38
N CYS A 453 -3.02 6.02 -22.79
CA CYS A 453 -2.22 7.24 -22.96
C CYS A 453 -2.96 8.55 -22.62
N VAL A 454 -4.05 8.49 -21.84
CA VAL A 454 -4.80 9.68 -21.41
C VAL A 454 -4.03 10.41 -20.30
N LEU A 455 -3.31 9.68 -19.45
CA LEU A 455 -2.46 10.22 -18.40
C LEU A 455 -0.98 10.15 -18.78
N TYR A 456 -0.34 11.32 -18.91
CA TYR A 456 1.09 11.44 -19.19
C TYR A 456 1.97 11.36 -17.94
N VAL A 457 3.02 10.55 -18.02
CA VAL A 457 4.16 10.54 -17.08
C VAL A 457 5.07 11.70 -17.46
N SER A 458 4.84 12.90 -16.92
CA SER A 458 5.80 14.03 -16.99
C SER A 458 6.17 14.52 -15.60
#